data_AF-A0A929H904-F1
#
_entry.id   AF-A0A929H904-F1
#
_cell.length_a   1.000
_cell.length_b   1.000
_cell.length_c   1.000
_cell.angle_alpha   90.00
_cell.angle_beta   90.00
_cell.angle_gamma   90.00
#
_symmetry.space_group_name_H-M   'P 1'
#
loop_
_entity.id
_entity.type
_entity.pdbx_description
1 polymer ?
#
loop_
_entity_poly.entity_id
_entity_poly.type
_entity_poly.pdbx_seq_one_letter_code
_entity_poly.pdbx_strand_id
1 'polypeptide(L)' 'MPEDKDKCLSIIDQYLALPDEERLNFRFGKRAGYYDTLADLADQPIHEKIDEAIRRLKADDGNAEEALFRLKNTFI' A
#
# COMPACT_ATOMS: atom_id res chain seq x y z
N MET A 1 -14.47 23.11 4.24
CA MET A 1 -13.93 24.36 4.85
C MET A 1 -12.40 24.36 4.73
N PRO A 2 -11.68 25.48 4.98
CA PRO A 2 -10.21 25.52 4.94
C PRO A 2 -9.54 24.41 5.77
N GLU A 3 -10.13 24.08 6.92
CA GLU A 3 -9.67 22.99 7.80
C GLU A 3 -9.71 21.58 7.18
N ASP A 4 -10.62 21.32 6.24
CA ASP A 4 -10.68 20.03 5.53
C ASP A 4 -9.55 19.93 4.49
N LYS A 5 -9.15 21.07 3.93
CA LYS A 5 -7.99 21.14 3.02
C LYS A 5 -6.71 20.80 3.77
N ASP A 6 -6.52 21.36 4.96
CA ASP A 6 -5.31 21.12 5.76
C ASP A 6 -5.23 19.66 6.22
N LYS A 7 -6.36 19.05 6.58
CA LYS A 7 -6.44 17.61 6.88
C LYS A 7 -6.06 16.75 5.67
N CYS A 8 -6.60 17.05 4.49
CA CYS A 8 -6.26 16.33 3.26
C CYS A 8 -4.76 16.43 2.94
N LEU A 9 -4.18 17.64 3.05
CA LEU A 9 -2.74 17.85 2.80
C LEU A 9 -1.88 17.08 3.80
N SER A 10 -2.25 17.10 5.08
CA SER A 10 -1.55 16.34 6.13
C SER A 10 -1.50 14.84 5.84
N ILE A 11 -2.58 14.24 5.31
CA ILE A 11 -2.60 12.81 4.94
C ILE A 11 -1.66 12.54 3.76
N ILE A 12 -1.62 13.44 2.77
CA ILE A 12 -0.72 13.33 1.63
C ILE A 12 0.74 13.41 2.10
N ASP A 13 1.06 14.37 2.96
CA ASP A 13 2.41 14.54 3.50
C ASP A 13 2.85 13.31 4.31
N GLN A 14 1.96 12.77 5.14
CA GLN A 14 2.22 11.52 5.88
C GLN A 14 2.52 10.35 4.94
N TYR A 15 1.72 10.17 3.88
CA TYR A 15 1.94 9.10 2.91
C TYR A 15 3.24 9.29 2.11
N LEU A 16 3.55 10.52 1.70
CA LEU A 16 4.77 10.83 0.94
C LEU A 16 6.03 10.72 1.79
N ALA A 17 5.93 10.90 3.12
CA ALA A 17 7.03 10.70 4.05
C ALA A 17 7.35 9.22 4.33
N LEU A 18 6.48 8.29 3.93
CA LEU A 18 6.73 6.86 4.11
C LEU A 18 7.88 6.36 3.22
N PRO A 19 8.72 5.42 3.73
CA PRO A 19 9.67 4.68 2.91
C PRO A 19 8.98 4.00 1.71
N ASP A 20 9.73 3.80 0.62
CA ASP A 20 9.20 3.21 -0.61
C ASP A 20 8.52 1.84 -0.38
N GLU A 21 9.07 1.03 0.53
CA GLU A 21 8.54 -0.29 0.91
C GLU A 21 7.19 -0.17 1.63
N GLU A 22 7.08 0.76 2.59
CA GLU A 22 5.82 1.04 3.30
C GLU A 22 4.73 1.57 2.36
N ARG A 23 5.10 2.45 1.42
CA ARG A 23 4.16 2.89 0.37
C ARG A 23 3.74 1.76 -0.55
N LEU A 24 4.62 0.80 -0.82
CA LEU A 24 4.29 -0.38 -1.62
C LEU A 24 3.32 -1.28 -0.85
N ASN A 25 3.61 -1.57 0.41
CA ASN A 25 2.74 -2.34 1.31
C ASN A 25 1.35 -1.68 1.39
N PHE A 26 1.28 -0.38 1.69
CA PHE A 26 0.01 0.35 1.75
C PHE A 26 -0.80 0.24 0.45
N ARG A 27 -0.17 0.46 -0.72
CA ARG A 27 -0.87 0.37 -2.02
C ARG A 27 -1.41 -1.03 -2.28
N PHE A 28 -0.63 -2.08 -1.98
CA PHE A 28 -1.08 -3.46 -2.13
C PHE A 28 -2.20 -3.81 -1.15
N GLY A 29 -2.04 -3.48 0.13
CA GLY A 29 -3.04 -3.73 1.17
C GLY A 29 -4.36 -3.02 0.89
N LYS A 30 -4.31 -1.74 0.50
CA LYS A 30 -5.50 -0.98 0.11
C LYS A 30 -6.20 -1.58 -1.11
N ARG A 31 -5.43 -2.02 -2.12
CA ARG A 31 -5.99 -2.67 -3.32
C ARG A 31 -6.61 -4.03 -3.03
N ALA A 32 -6.05 -4.75 -2.07
CA ALA A 32 -6.53 -6.06 -1.62
C ALA A 32 -7.61 -5.97 -0.53
N GLY A 33 -7.99 -4.77 -0.09
CA GLY A 33 -9.06 -4.54 0.90
C GLY A 33 -8.65 -4.74 2.35
N TYR A 34 -7.35 -4.75 2.65
CA TYR A 34 -6.83 -4.87 4.03
C TYR A 34 -6.65 -3.52 4.73
N TYR A 35 -6.51 -2.42 3.98
CA TYR A 35 -6.30 -1.08 4.54
C TYR A 35 -7.32 -0.08 4.02
N ASP A 36 -7.88 0.69 4.94
CA ASP A 36 -8.70 1.86 4.68
C ASP A 36 -7.90 3.15 4.86
N THR A 37 -7.01 3.20 5.86
CA THR A 37 -6.26 4.38 6.29
C THR A 37 -4.76 4.08 6.49
N LEU A 38 -3.93 5.12 6.57
CA LEU A 38 -2.50 4.96 6.87
C LEU A 38 -2.25 4.37 8.28
N ALA A 39 -3.20 4.53 9.21
CA ALA A 39 -3.07 3.97 10.55
C ALA A 39 -3.10 2.44 10.55
N ASP A 40 -3.71 1.84 9.52
CA ASP A 40 -3.83 0.38 9.43
C ASP A 40 -2.48 -0.30 9.14
N LEU A 41 -1.46 0.46 8.70
CA LEU A 41 -0.08 -0.02 8.61
C LEU A 41 0.48 -0.47 9.98
N ALA A 42 -0.10 -0.01 11.10
CA ALA A 42 0.29 -0.44 12.43
C ALA A 42 -0.22 -1.84 12.80
N ASP A 43 -1.12 -2.45 12.01
CA ASP A 43 -1.55 -3.84 12.18
C ASP A 43 -0.44 -4.77 11.68
N GLN A 44 0.48 -5.13 12.60
CA GLN A 44 1.65 -5.93 12.30
C GLN A 44 1.32 -7.27 11.59
N PRO A 45 0.32 -8.06 12.03
CA PRO A 45 -0.08 -9.27 11.31
C PRO A 45 -0.50 -9.03 9.85
N ILE A 46 -1.28 -7.98 9.58
CA ILE A 46 -1.72 -7.64 8.22
C ILE A 46 -0.55 -7.12 7.39
N HIS A 47 0.29 -6.28 7.99
CA HIS A 47 1.49 -5.73 7.36
C HIS A 47 2.43 -6.83 6.89
N GLU A 48 2.79 -7.77 7.77
CA GLU A 48 3.68 -8.89 7.45
C GLU A 48 3.11 -9.79 6.34
N LYS A 49 1.78 -10.02 6.36
CA LYS A 49 1.09 -10.80 5.34
C LYS A 49 1.22 -10.16 3.95
N ILE A 50 1.07 -8.84 3.87
CA ILE A 50 1.19 -8.11 2.61
C ILE A 50 2.65 -8.09 2.15
N ASP A 51 3.60 -7.88 3.06
CA ASP A 51 5.04 -7.95 2.75
C ASP A 51 5.45 -9.32 2.22
N GLU A 52 4.93 -10.39 2.79
CA GLU A 52 5.17 -11.75 2.27
C GLU A 52 4.58 -11.93 0.88
N ALA A 53 3.35 -11.46 0.64
CA ALA A 53 2.74 -11.52 -0.69
C ALA A 53 3.56 -10.74 -1.73
N ILE A 54 4.02 -9.53 -1.40
CA ILE A 54 4.89 -8.72 -2.26
C ILE A 54 6.21 -9.44 -2.54
N ARG A 55 6.83 -10.04 -1.52
CA ARG A 55 8.10 -10.79 -1.67
C ARG A 55 7.94 -11.98 -2.61
N ARG A 56 6.85 -12.76 -2.47
CA ARG A 56 6.54 -13.89 -3.36
C ARG A 56 6.35 -13.43 -4.80
N LEU A 57 5.58 -12.36 -5.01
CA LEU A 57 5.37 -11.77 -6.34
C LEU A 57 6.67 -11.25 -6.99
N LYS A 58 7.54 -10.60 -6.22
CA LYS A 58 8.86 -10.15 -6.67
C LYS A 58 9.77 -11.32 -7.06
N ALA A 59 9.70 -12.42 -6.31
CA ALA A 59 10.51 -13.62 -6.58
C ALA A 59 10.07 -14.34 -7.86
N ASP A 60 8.76 -14.36 -8.15
CA ASP A 60 8.19 -15.06 -9.31
C ASP A 60 8.34 -14.28 -10.63
N ASP A 61 8.21 -12.93 -10.62
CA ASP A 61 8.15 -12.11 -11.84
C ASP A 61 9.32 -11.10 -12.00
N GLY A 62 10.27 -11.03 -11.06
CA GLY A 62 11.47 -10.17 -11.14
C GLY A 62 11.22 -8.65 -11.01
N ASN A 63 9.99 -8.16 -11.24
CA ASN A 63 9.62 -6.75 -11.09
C ASN A 63 8.31 -6.56 -10.32
N ALA A 64 8.39 -5.92 -9.15
CA ALA A 64 7.26 -5.71 -8.24
C ALA A 64 6.12 -4.88 -8.84
N GLU A 65 6.44 -3.92 -9.71
CA GLU A 65 5.45 -3.08 -10.37
C GLU A 65 4.64 -3.85 -11.40
N GLU A 66 5.27 -4.82 -12.06
CA GLU A 66 4.64 -5.65 -13.08
C GLU A 66 3.66 -6.65 -12.46
N ALA A 67 4.04 -7.21 -11.30
CA ALA A 67 3.11 -8.00 -10.48
C ALA A 67 1.91 -7.18 -9.98
N LEU A 68 2.13 -5.92 -9.58
CA LEU A 68 1.07 -4.98 -9.19
C LEU A 68 0.13 -4.70 -10.36
N PHE A 69 0.67 -4.59 -11.58
CA PHE A 69 -0.10 -4.43 -12.82
C PHE A 69 -0.90 -5.70 -13.19
N ARG A 70 -0.37 -6.90 -12.97
CA ARG A 70 -1.13 -8.15 -13.20
C ARG A 70 -2.24 -8.34 -12.19
N LEU A 71 -2.02 -8.01 -10.91
CA LEU A 71 -3.07 -7.99 -9.90
C LEU A 71 -4.21 -7.03 -10.29
N LYS A 72 -3.88 -5.93 -10.98
CA LYS A 72 -4.86 -4.99 -11.51
C LYS A 72 -5.83 -5.64 -12.52
N ASN A 73 -5.38 -6.67 -13.25
CA ASN A 73 -6.14 -7.37 -14.30
C ASN A 73 -6.85 -8.65 -13.85
N THR A 74 -6.50 -9.22 -12.69
CA THR A 74 -7.18 -10.43 -12.16
C THR A 74 -8.46 -10.12 -11.40
N PHE A 75 -8.70 -8.85 -11.04
CA PHE A 75 -9.84 -8.42 -10.23
C PHE A 75 -10.76 -7.39 -10.94
N ILE A 76 -10.74 -7.33 -12.28
CA ILE A 76 -11.72 -6.61 -13.11
C ILE A 76 -12.24 -7.57 -14.19
#